data_AF-A0A7I9Y3W3-F1
#
_entry.id   AF-A0A7I9Y3W3-F1
#
_cell.length_a   1.000
_cell.length_b   1.000
_cell.length_c   1.000
_cell.angle_alpha   90.00
_cell.angle_beta   90.00
_cell.angle_gamma   90.00
#
_symmetry.space_group_name_H-M   'P 1'
#
loop_
_entity.id
_entity.type
_entity.pdbx_description
1 polymer ?
#
loop_
_entity_poly.entity_id
_entity_poly.type
_entity_poly.pdbx_seq_one_letter_code
_entity_poly.pdbx_strand_id
1 'polypeptide(L)'
;MTPRNPWRRTWRDKVVPILWLLVAAVIIGGAAGINSAHATPASPGQLYADEHAAEVCSALDIRPTVPGVINVLITLETAGLSTHESGVAIAESVVFVCPIHANLLRQFVAHYKTDRSVAA
;
A
#
# COMPACT_ATOMS: atom_id res chain seq x y z
N MET A 1 -50.72 29.76 32.00
CA MET A 1 -49.32 29.61 32.43
C MET A 1 -49.05 28.13 32.66
N THR A 2 -48.35 27.45 31.74
CA THR A 2 -47.96 26.04 31.93
C THR A 2 -46.76 25.97 32.89
N PRO A 3 -46.76 25.05 33.87
CA PRO A 3 -45.67 24.93 34.82
C PRO A 3 -44.41 24.45 34.08
N ARG A 4 -43.39 25.30 34.01
CA ARG A 4 -42.07 24.91 33.50
C ARG A 4 -41.49 23.91 34.48
N ASN A 5 -41.39 22.64 34.07
CA ASN A 5 -40.77 21.64 34.92
C ASN A 5 -39.29 22.03 35.15
N PRO A 6 -38.82 22.08 36.41
CA PRO A 6 -37.43 22.45 36.72
C PRO A 6 -36.44 21.38 36.24
N TRP A 7 -36.93 20.16 36.04
CA TRP A 7 -36.20 18.98 35.63
C TRP A 7 -35.62 19.06 34.20
N ARG A 8 -36.32 19.69 33.25
CA ARG A 8 -35.82 19.90 31.87
C ARG A 8 -34.66 20.88 31.83
N ARG A 9 -34.60 21.82 32.77
CA ARG A 9 -33.57 22.85 32.82
C ARG A 9 -32.25 22.28 33.34
N THR A 10 -32.30 21.52 34.44
CA THR A 10 -31.14 20.81 34.98
C THR A 10 -30.61 19.75 34.02
N TRP A 11 -31.49 19.08 33.26
CA TRP A 11 -31.09 18.11 32.26
C TRP A 11 -30.34 18.76 31.07
N ARG A 12 -30.86 19.88 30.55
CA ARG A 12 -30.19 20.64 29.48
C ARG A 12 -28.87 21.28 29.93
N ASP A 13 -28.83 21.85 31.13
CA ASP A 13 -27.70 22.68 31.56
C ASP A 13 -26.56 21.84 32.17
N LYS A 14 -26.83 20.61 32.64
CA LYS A 14 -25.82 19.75 33.27
C LYS A 14 -25.56 18.44 32.56
N VAL A 15 -26.59 17.75 32.07
CA VAL A 15 -26.43 16.39 31.50
C VAL A 15 -25.92 16.44 30.06
N VAL A 16 -26.47 17.35 29.24
CA VAL A 16 -26.04 17.52 27.84
C VAL A 16 -24.55 17.88 27.71
N PRO A 17 -23.98 18.86 28.45
CA PRO A 17 -22.55 19.17 28.32
C PRO A 17 -21.64 18.04 28.82
N ILE A 18 -22.03 17.32 29.88
CA ILE A 18 -21.27 16.15 30.36
C ILE A 18 -21.26 15.05 29.29
N LEU A 19 -22.40 14.80 28.63
CA LEU A 19 -22.48 13.84 27.54
C LEU A 19 -21.54 14.22 26.38
N TRP A 20 -21.52 15.51 26.01
CA TRP A 20 -20.61 16.01 24.98
C TRP A 20 -19.13 15.84 25.34
N LEU A 21 -18.76 16.08 26.60
CA LEU A 21 -17.39 15.87 27.07
C LEU A 21 -16.98 14.40 27.01
N LEU A 22 -17.89 13.47 27.34
CA LEU A 22 -17.61 12.03 27.22
C LEU A 22 -17.43 11.61 25.76
N VAL A 23 -18.26 12.12 24.84
CA VAL A 23 -18.11 11.86 23.39
C VAL A 23 -16.76 12.38 22.88
N ALA A 24 -16.37 13.61 23.26
CA ALA A 24 -15.08 14.18 22.88
C ALA A 24 -13.90 13.34 23.43
N ALA A 25 -13.99 12.88 24.68
CA ALA A 25 -12.97 12.04 25.29
C ALA A 25 -12.80 10.69 24.57
N VAL A 26 -13.88 10.07 24.10
CA VAL A 26 -13.81 8.82 23.33
C VAL A 26 -13.14 9.02 21.96
N ILE A 27 -13.44 10.14 21.28
CA ILE A 27 -12.82 10.46 19.98
C ILE A 27 -11.30 10.68 20.14
N ILE A 28 -10.89 11.44 21.16
CA ILE A 28 -9.47 11.72 21.42
C ILE A 28 -8.75 10.46 21.88
N GLY A 29 -9.36 9.65 22.75
CA GLY A 29 -8.80 8.37 23.19
C GLY A 29 -8.64 7.36 22.05
N GLY A 30 -9.59 7.32 21.11
CA GLY A 30 -9.49 6.48 19.91
C GLY A 30 -8.31 6.87 19.00
N ALA A 31 -7.98 8.15 18.91
CA ALA A 31 -6.85 8.64 18.12
C ALA A 31 -5.47 8.33 18.76
N ALA A 32 -5.40 8.08 20.07
CA ALA A 32 -4.15 7.71 20.74
C ALA A 32 -3.88 6.19 20.75
N GLY A 33 -4.89 5.38 20.43
CA GLY A 33 -4.82 3.92 20.39
C GLY A 33 -4.56 3.31 19.01
N ILE A 34 -4.45 4.12 17.96
CA ILE A 34 -3.96 3.67 16.66
C ILE A 34 -2.46 3.46 16.80
N ASN A 35 -2.09 2.22 17.13
CA ASN A 35 -0.71 1.75 17.00
C ASN A 35 -0.21 2.17 15.62
N SER A 36 0.87 2.96 15.57
CA SER A 36 1.57 3.26 14.33
C SER A 36 1.76 1.93 13.60
N ALA A 37 1.24 1.81 12.38
CA ALA A 37 1.50 0.65 11.56
C ALA A 37 3.02 0.52 11.49
N HIS A 38 3.55 -0.58 12.04
CA HIS A 38 4.99 -0.84 12.07
C HIS A 38 5.40 -1.13 10.63
N ALA A 39 5.59 -0.07 9.83
CA ALA A 39 6.04 -0.20 8.47
C ALA A 39 7.46 -0.76 8.54
N THR A 40 7.64 -1.99 8.06
CA THR A 40 8.98 -2.48 7.74
C THR A 40 9.62 -1.45 6.81
N PRO A 41 10.88 -1.05 7.03
CA PRO A 41 11.54 -0.12 6.12
C PRO A 41 11.45 -0.65 4.70
N ALA A 42 10.99 0.21 3.78
CA ALA A 42 10.83 -0.14 2.38
C ALA A 42 12.19 -0.60 1.83
N SER A 43 12.19 -1.72 1.12
CA SER A 43 13.38 -2.18 0.40
C SER A 43 13.72 -1.20 -0.73
N PRO A 44 14.98 -1.14 -1.20
CA PRO A 44 15.35 -0.28 -2.33
C PRO A 44 14.50 -0.53 -3.59
N GLY A 45 14.08 -1.77 -3.84
CA GLY A 45 13.14 -2.09 -4.92
C GLY A 45 11.75 -1.49 -4.72
N GLN A 46 11.25 -1.46 -3.49
CA GLN A 46 9.96 -0.81 -3.17
C GLN A 46 10.03 0.70 -3.32
N LEU A 47 11.11 1.32 -2.82
CA LEU A 47 11.34 2.75 -3.00
C LEU A 47 11.42 3.12 -4.48
N TYR A 48 12.11 2.30 -5.29
CA TYR A 48 12.16 2.50 -6.72
C TYR A 48 10.78 2.40 -7.38
N ALA A 49 9.95 1.44 -6.98
CA ALA A 49 8.58 1.33 -7.48
C ALA A 49 7.73 2.56 -7.10
N ASP A 50 7.84 3.04 -5.86
CA ASP A 50 7.10 4.24 -5.41
C ASP A 50 7.45 5.47 -6.27
N GLU A 51 8.70 5.61 -6.69
CA GLU A 51 9.17 6.77 -7.46
C GLU A 51 9.01 6.58 -8.99
N HIS A 52 9.21 5.36 -9.50
CA HIS A 52 9.39 5.10 -10.94
C HIS A 52 8.43 4.03 -11.51
N ALA A 53 7.38 3.62 -10.79
CA ALA A 53 6.47 2.58 -11.29
C ALA A 53 5.84 2.91 -12.65
N ALA A 54 5.57 4.19 -12.94
CA ALA A 54 5.05 4.61 -14.24
C ALA A 54 6.03 4.31 -15.39
N GLU A 55 7.33 4.47 -15.17
CA GLU A 55 8.37 4.19 -16.16
C GLU A 55 8.50 2.69 -16.41
N VAL A 56 8.48 1.90 -15.33
CA VAL A 56 8.48 0.43 -15.39
C VAL A 56 7.26 -0.07 -16.17
N CYS A 57 6.08 0.46 -15.88
CA CYS A 57 4.84 0.12 -16.59
C CYS A 57 4.89 0.50 -18.07
N SER A 58 5.41 1.69 -18.41
CA SER A 58 5.61 2.12 -19.79
C SER A 58 6.57 1.20 -20.55
N ALA A 59 7.67 0.77 -19.92
CA ALA A 59 8.60 -0.16 -20.52
C ALA A 59 7.95 -1.54 -20.79
N LEU A 60 7.08 -2.00 -19.89
CA LEU A 60 6.30 -3.23 -20.07
C LEU A 60 5.21 -3.08 -21.15
N ASP A 61 4.59 -1.91 -21.28
CA ASP A 61 3.61 -1.63 -22.34
C ASP A 61 4.22 -1.70 -23.74
N ILE A 62 5.47 -1.25 -23.91
CA ILE A 62 6.18 -1.31 -25.19
C ILE A 62 6.42 -2.76 -25.63
N ARG A 63 6.72 -3.65 -24.67
CA ARG A 63 7.06 -5.04 -24.96
C ARG A 63 6.49 -6.00 -23.91
N PRO A 64 5.17 -6.28 -23.92
CA PRO A 64 4.49 -7.08 -22.91
C PRO A 64 4.74 -8.59 -23.11
N THR A 65 6.00 -9.00 -22.99
CA THR A 65 6.47 -10.38 -23.22
C THR A 65 7.48 -10.76 -22.14
N VAL A 66 7.67 -12.06 -21.87
CA VAL A 66 8.62 -12.56 -20.86
C VAL A 66 10.06 -12.02 -21.10
N PRO A 67 10.58 -11.96 -22.35
CA PRO A 67 11.86 -11.31 -22.62
C PRO A 67 11.85 -9.78 -22.37
N GLY A 68 10.69 -9.13 -22.52
CA GLY A 68 10.53 -7.72 -22.17
C GLY A 68 10.71 -7.46 -20.68
N VAL A 69 10.14 -8.33 -19.82
CA VAL A 69 10.35 -8.27 -18.37
C VAL A 69 11.83 -8.44 -18.01
N ILE A 70 12.54 -9.37 -18.67
CA ILE A 70 13.99 -9.54 -18.49
C ILE A 70 14.74 -8.26 -18.87
N ASN A 71 14.37 -7.62 -19.97
CA ASN A 71 15.04 -6.39 -20.39
C ASN A 71 14.88 -5.26 -19.36
N VAL A 72 13.67 -5.13 -18.78
CA VAL A 72 13.41 -4.18 -17.68
C VAL A 72 14.25 -4.54 -16.46
N LEU A 73 14.34 -5.83 -16.11
CA LEU A 73 15.17 -6.32 -14.99
C LEU A 73 16.65 -5.95 -15.18
N ILE A 74 17.22 -6.20 -16.37
CA ILE A 74 18.60 -5.83 -16.71
C ILE A 74 18.79 -4.31 -16.62
N THR A 75 17.82 -3.53 -17.10
CA THR A 75 17.88 -2.06 -17.03
C THR A 75 17.95 -1.57 -15.57
N LEU A 76 17.15 -2.16 -14.68
CA LEU A 76 17.16 -1.85 -13.25
C LEU A 76 18.47 -2.28 -12.58
N GLU A 77 19.03 -3.42 -12.96
CA GLU A 77 20.34 -3.85 -12.48
C GLU A 77 21.45 -2.90 -12.91
N THR A 78 21.41 -2.40 -14.15
CA THR A 78 22.35 -1.36 -14.61
C THR A 78 22.17 -0.02 -13.90
N ALA A 79 20.97 0.24 -13.36
CA ALA A 79 20.69 1.39 -12.51
C ALA A 79 21.19 1.20 -11.06
N GLY A 80 21.74 0.04 -10.72
CA GLY A 80 22.36 -0.25 -9.42
C GLY A 80 21.52 -1.08 -8.46
N LEU A 81 20.34 -1.55 -8.85
CA LEU A 81 19.54 -2.46 -8.04
C LEU A 81 20.09 -3.89 -8.14
N SER A 82 19.99 -4.67 -7.06
CA SER A 82 20.23 -6.11 -7.15
C SER A 82 19.13 -6.82 -7.93
N THR A 83 19.39 -8.02 -8.46
CA THR A 83 18.38 -8.84 -9.15
C THR A 83 17.10 -9.02 -8.32
N HIS A 84 17.23 -9.18 -7.00
CA HIS A 84 16.08 -9.32 -6.12
C HIS A 84 15.30 -8.00 -6.01
N GLU A 85 15.98 -6.87 -5.81
CA GLU A 85 15.35 -5.56 -5.71
C GLU A 85 14.71 -5.13 -7.03
N SER A 86 15.34 -5.42 -8.17
CA SER A 86 14.76 -5.21 -9.49
C SER A 86 13.48 -6.01 -9.67
N GLY A 87 13.46 -7.27 -9.21
CA GLY A 87 12.26 -8.10 -9.21
C GLY A 87 11.15 -7.54 -8.33
N VAL A 88 11.50 -7.04 -7.13
CA VAL A 88 10.55 -6.36 -6.23
C VAL A 88 10.01 -5.09 -6.88
N ALA A 89 10.87 -4.24 -7.46
CA ALA A 89 10.46 -3.01 -8.13
C ALA A 89 9.44 -3.28 -9.26
N ILE A 90 9.71 -4.29 -10.10
CA ILE A 90 8.80 -4.69 -11.18
C ILE A 90 7.47 -5.21 -10.61
N ALA A 91 7.52 -6.07 -9.58
CA ALA A 91 6.33 -6.66 -8.99
C ALA A 91 5.43 -5.61 -8.34
N GLU A 92 6.00 -4.73 -7.52
CA GLU A 92 5.29 -3.63 -6.86
C GLU A 92 4.67 -2.67 -7.90
N SER A 93 5.44 -2.29 -8.92
CA SER A 93 4.95 -1.43 -10.01
C SER A 93 3.73 -2.03 -10.73
N VAL A 94 3.79 -3.34 -11.05
CA VAL A 94 2.68 -4.01 -11.74
C VAL A 94 1.48 -4.21 -10.83
N VAL A 95 1.68 -4.55 -9.56
CA VAL A 95 0.58 -4.76 -8.61
C VAL A 95 -0.19 -3.47 -8.35
N PHE A 96 0.51 -2.35 -8.18
CA PHE A 96 -0.10 -1.09 -7.76
C PHE A 96 -0.43 -0.11 -8.89
N VAL A 97 0.31 -0.13 -10.00
CA VAL A 97 0.17 0.88 -11.07
C VAL A 97 -0.36 0.30 -12.39
N CYS A 98 0.19 -0.82 -12.87
CA CYS A 98 -0.24 -1.44 -14.14
C CYS A 98 -0.69 -2.90 -13.99
N PRO A 99 -1.83 -3.17 -13.32
CA PRO A 99 -2.29 -4.53 -13.02
C PRO A 99 -2.62 -5.37 -14.27
N ILE A 100 -2.77 -4.73 -15.44
CA ILE A 100 -2.94 -5.42 -16.73
C ILE A 100 -1.79 -6.40 -17.03
N HIS A 101 -0.58 -6.10 -16.55
CA HIS A 101 0.61 -6.95 -16.73
C HIS A 101 0.77 -8.03 -15.66
N ALA A 102 -0.18 -8.17 -14.72
CA ALA A 102 -0.08 -9.18 -13.67
C ALA A 102 -0.05 -10.62 -14.21
N ASN A 103 -0.71 -10.88 -15.36
CA ASN A 103 -0.63 -12.18 -16.02
C ASN A 103 0.75 -12.44 -16.64
N LEU A 104 1.40 -11.38 -17.14
CA LEU A 104 2.75 -11.45 -17.68
C LEU A 104 3.76 -11.81 -16.60
N LEU A 105 3.68 -11.20 -15.41
CA LEU A 105 4.53 -11.59 -14.28
C LEU A 105 4.33 -13.04 -13.86
N ARG A 106 3.08 -13.52 -13.85
CA ARG A 106 2.80 -14.93 -13.55
C ARG A 106 3.45 -15.88 -14.57
N GLN A 107 3.40 -15.54 -15.86
CA GLN A 107 4.08 -16.31 -16.91
C GLN A 107 5.60 -16.28 -16.74
N PHE A 108 6.18 -15.12 -16.44
CA PHE A 108 7.59 -14.96 -16.14
C PHE A 108 8.03 -15.86 -14.98
N VAL A 109 7.33 -15.79 -13.85
CA VAL A 109 7.62 -16.64 -12.68
C VAL A 109 7.47 -18.11 -13.03
N ALA A 110 6.43 -18.50 -13.75
CA ALA A 110 6.22 -19.90 -14.15
C ALA A 110 7.38 -20.41 -15.02
N HIS A 111 7.84 -19.61 -15.99
CA HIS A 111 8.94 -19.96 -16.88
C HIS A 111 10.24 -20.25 -16.10
N TYR A 112 10.65 -19.33 -15.23
CA TYR A 112 11.91 -19.43 -14.50
C TYR A 112 11.85 -20.28 -13.22
N LYS A 113 10.64 -20.57 -12.70
CA LYS A 113 10.47 -21.54 -11.61
C LYS A 113 10.74 -22.97 -12.09
N THR A 114 10.36 -23.30 -13.33
CA THR A 114 10.64 -24.61 -13.93
C THR A 114 12.12 -24.80 -14.22
N ASP A 115 12.81 -23.79 -14.76
CA ASP A 115 14.25 -23.90 -15.07
C ASP A 115 15.11 -24.17 -13.81
N ARG A 116 14.78 -23.54 -12.68
CA ARG A 116 15.46 -23.83 -11.40
C ARG A 116 15.19 -25.21 -10.83
N SER A 117 14.10 -25.87 -11.22
CA SER A 117 13.77 -27.24 -10.78
C SER A 117 14.43 -28.33 -11.61
N VAL A 118 14.92 -28.01 -12.82
CA VAL A 118 15.62 -28.94 -13.71
C VAL A 118 17.15 -28.91 -13.49
N ALA A 119 17.65 -27.82 -12.89
CA ALA A 119 19.07 -27.66 -12.55
C ALA A 119 19.47 -28.18 -11.15
N ALA A 120 18.57 -28.91 -10.46
CA ALA A 120 18.78 -29.53 -9.15
C ALA A 120 18.81 -31.06 -9.27
#